data_AF-A0A120E8S3-F1
#
_entry.id   AF-A0A120E8S3-F1
#
_cell.length_a   1.000
_cell.length_b   1.000
_cell.length_c   1.000
_cell.angle_alpha   90.00
_cell.angle_beta   90.00
_cell.angle_gamma   90.00
#
_symmetry.space_group_name_H-M   'P 1'
#
loop_
_entity.id
_entity.type
_entity.pdbx_description
1 polymer ?
#
loop_
_entity_poly.entity_id
_entity_poly.type
_entity_poly.pdbx_seq_one_letter_code
_entity_poly.pdbx_strand_id
1 'polypeptide(L)'
;MYEKRNTSDFSSDAFDLTTQILTLNPEFQTAWAFRRRILQFNLATDADAEARQRRLETDLQLTNVALLRNPKNYSVWEHRKWVLNAMPAAHWGAELALVDMYLQKDGRNFHTWDYQFEFVRQALWSDPNDQSAWLYHRWLVGRADEATLRREIEDCVQLRTEEPQCRWILESLVAYKRMLAQNLDARSGDTSAEAEGLRLACIDLLRELEAIDPMRRARYEDLLRQFLPARR
;
A
#
# COMPACT_ATOMS: atom_id res chain seq x y z
N MET A 1 -19.84 21.05 17.93
CA MET A 1 -19.13 20.56 16.71
C MET A 1 -20.00 20.68 15.47
N TYR A 2 -21.22 20.12 15.45
CA TYR A 2 -22.10 20.20 14.27
C TYR A 2 -22.40 21.63 13.80
N GLU A 3 -22.64 22.56 14.72
CA GLU A 3 -22.83 23.98 14.41
C GLU A 3 -21.61 24.59 13.71
N LYS A 4 -20.42 24.50 14.33
CA LYS A 4 -19.13 24.92 13.74
C LYS A 4 -18.87 24.30 12.37
N ARG A 5 -19.21 23.02 12.19
CA ARG A 5 -19.09 22.34 10.89
C ARG A 5 -20.05 22.92 9.85
N ASN A 6 -21.30 23.19 10.22
CA ASN A 6 -22.32 23.73 9.31
C ASN A 6 -22.02 25.18 8.93
N THR A 7 -21.36 25.94 9.80
CA THR A 7 -20.89 27.31 9.51
C THR A 7 -19.49 27.36 8.88
N SER A 8 -18.87 26.21 8.60
CA SER A 8 -17.49 26.10 8.09
C SER A 8 -16.46 26.88 8.92
N ASP A 9 -16.63 26.85 10.25
CA ASP A 9 -15.67 27.41 11.20
C ASP A 9 -14.43 26.51 11.29
N PHE A 10 -13.31 26.99 10.75
CA PHE A 10 -12.01 26.30 10.74
C PHE A 10 -10.99 26.88 11.73
N SER A 11 -11.49 27.51 12.81
CA SER A 11 -10.66 28.08 13.87
C SER A 11 -9.85 27.04 14.67
N SER A 12 -8.88 27.52 15.45
CA SER A 12 -8.16 26.69 16.44
C SER A 12 -9.13 26.03 17.43
N ASP A 13 -10.15 26.76 17.89
CA ASP A 13 -11.18 26.22 18.78
C ASP A 13 -11.94 25.04 18.16
N ALA A 14 -12.24 25.12 16.86
CA ALA A 14 -12.87 24.01 16.14
C ALA A 14 -11.94 22.80 16.07
N PHE A 15 -10.64 23.02 15.84
CA PHE A 15 -9.62 21.98 15.84
C PHE A 15 -9.48 21.31 17.21
N ASP A 16 -9.36 22.08 18.28
CA ASP A 16 -9.23 21.57 19.65
C ASP A 16 -10.47 20.79 20.09
N LEU A 17 -11.65 21.26 19.69
CA LEU A 17 -12.89 20.52 19.93
C LEU A 17 -12.86 19.15 19.23
N THR A 18 -12.34 19.05 18.00
CA THR A 18 -12.18 17.74 17.35
C THR A 18 -11.16 16.86 18.09
N THR A 19 -10.06 17.43 18.60
CA THR A 19 -9.07 16.70 19.42
C THR A 19 -9.73 16.09 20.66
N GLN A 20 -10.51 16.87 21.41
CA GLN A 20 -11.20 16.39 22.62
C GLN A 20 -12.16 15.26 22.29
N ILE A 21 -12.99 15.44 21.26
CA ILE A 21 -13.97 14.44 20.82
C ILE A 21 -13.29 13.14 20.40
N LEU A 22 -12.22 13.22 19.61
CA LEU A 22 -11.50 12.05 19.09
C LEU A 22 -10.65 11.36 20.15
N THR A 23 -10.19 12.09 21.16
CA THR A 23 -9.53 11.51 22.34
C THR A 23 -10.50 10.68 23.17
N LEU A 24 -11.77 11.08 23.23
CA LEU A 24 -12.82 10.33 23.93
C LEU A 24 -13.36 9.17 23.08
N ASN A 25 -13.61 9.41 21.79
CA ASN A 25 -14.13 8.42 20.84
C ASN A 25 -13.40 8.50 19.48
N PRO A 26 -12.32 7.73 19.30
CA PRO A 26 -11.60 7.69 18.04
C PRO A 26 -12.37 7.05 16.87
N GLU A 27 -13.48 6.35 17.12
CA GLU A 27 -14.32 5.77 16.06
C GLU A 27 -15.27 6.78 15.43
N PHE A 28 -15.36 8.00 15.98
CA PHE A 28 -16.31 8.99 15.50
C PHE A 28 -15.90 9.63 14.17
N GLN A 29 -16.29 8.98 13.08
CA GLN A 29 -15.93 9.33 11.70
C GLN A 29 -16.26 10.78 11.33
N THR A 30 -17.38 11.33 11.81
CA THR A 30 -17.78 12.72 11.55
C THR A 30 -16.76 13.72 12.09
N ALA A 31 -16.17 13.45 13.25
CA ALA A 31 -15.15 14.31 13.83
C ALA A 31 -13.86 14.27 13.01
N TRP A 32 -13.43 13.08 12.54
CA TRP A 32 -12.30 12.95 11.62
C TRP A 32 -12.54 13.70 10.30
N ALA A 33 -13.72 13.57 9.71
CA ALA A 33 -14.07 14.27 8.47
C ALA A 33 -14.04 15.79 8.64
N PHE A 34 -14.57 16.32 9.75
CA PHE A 34 -14.50 17.75 10.03
C PHE A 34 -13.06 18.21 10.30
N ARG A 35 -12.29 17.43 11.06
CA ARG A 35 -10.88 17.70 11.33
C ARG A 35 -10.04 17.78 10.05
N ARG A 36 -10.25 16.88 9.08
CA ARG A 36 -9.59 16.96 7.76
C ARG A 36 -9.90 18.26 7.03
N ARG A 37 -11.16 18.72 7.04
CA ARG A 37 -11.52 20.00 6.41
C ARG A 37 -10.81 21.19 7.06
N ILE A 38 -10.73 21.20 8.40
CA ILE A 38 -9.98 22.22 9.14
C ILE A 38 -8.50 22.18 8.76
N LEU A 39 -7.88 20.99 8.77
CA LEU A 39 -6.47 20.82 8.40
C LEU A 39 -6.21 21.23 6.95
N GLN A 40 -7.05 20.84 5.99
CA GLN A 40 -6.92 21.23 4.58
C GLN A 40 -6.93 22.76 4.41
N PHE A 41 -7.86 23.44 5.08
CA PHE A 41 -7.91 24.89 5.07
C PHE A 41 -6.63 25.50 5.64
N ASN A 42 -6.20 25.05 6.82
CA ASN A 42 -5.01 25.58 7.49
C ASN A 42 -3.72 25.32 6.69
N LEU A 43 -3.56 24.13 6.11
CA LEU A 43 -2.41 23.78 5.28
C LEU A 43 -2.34 24.62 4.00
N ALA A 44 -3.48 24.98 3.41
CA ALA A 44 -3.53 25.88 2.26
C ALA A 44 -3.11 27.31 2.62
N THR A 45 -3.39 27.75 3.86
CA THR A 45 -2.99 29.07 4.36
C THR A 45 -1.57 29.15 4.91
N ASP A 46 -1.00 28.02 5.35
CA ASP A 46 0.37 27.94 5.87
C ASP A 46 1.37 28.19 4.73
N ALA A 47 2.18 29.24 4.81
CA ALA A 47 3.12 29.64 3.75
C ALA A 47 4.43 28.84 3.73
N ASP A 48 4.80 28.20 4.84
CA ASP A 48 6.06 27.49 5.01
C ASP A 48 5.85 25.97 5.22
N ALA A 49 6.73 25.18 4.60
CA ALA A 49 6.67 23.72 4.60
C ALA A 49 6.89 23.12 6.00
N GLU A 50 7.72 23.75 6.83
CA GLU A 50 7.96 23.25 8.19
C GLU A 50 6.74 23.39 9.09
N ALA A 51 5.98 24.48 8.95
CA ALA A 51 4.74 24.68 9.69
C ALA A 51 3.70 23.61 9.33
N ARG A 52 3.57 23.30 8.03
CA ARG A 52 2.72 22.22 7.53
C ARG A 52 3.15 20.87 8.10
N GLN A 53 4.46 20.58 8.07
CA GLN A 53 5.04 19.36 8.61
C GLN A 53 4.72 19.19 10.10
N ARG A 54 5.01 20.19 10.95
CA ARG A 54 4.74 20.13 12.41
C ARG A 54 3.27 19.92 12.73
N ARG A 55 2.36 20.53 11.95
CA ARG A 55 0.91 20.38 12.11
C ARG A 55 0.48 18.94 11.84
N LEU A 56 0.98 18.34 10.76
CA LEU A 56 0.67 16.97 10.38
C LEU A 56 1.32 15.96 11.35
N GLU A 57 2.53 16.22 11.84
CA GLU A 57 3.18 15.40 12.86
C GLU A 57 2.38 15.36 14.17
N THR A 58 1.87 16.51 14.61
CA THR A 58 0.98 16.60 15.78
C THR A 58 -0.27 15.73 15.58
N ASP A 59 -0.77 15.68 14.35
CA ASP A 59 -1.94 14.90 14.00
C ASP A 59 -1.65 13.39 13.94
N LEU A 60 -0.46 12.99 13.45
CA LEU A 60 0.01 11.61 13.57
C LEU A 60 0.09 11.17 15.04
N GLN A 61 0.52 12.03 15.96
CA GLN A 61 0.53 11.69 17.40
C GLN A 61 -0.86 11.38 17.95
N LEU A 62 -1.89 12.13 17.51
CA LEU A 62 -3.28 11.81 17.88
C LEU A 62 -3.68 10.40 17.40
N THR A 63 -3.30 10.04 16.17
CA THR A 63 -3.57 8.69 15.65
C THR A 63 -2.77 7.61 16.39
N ASN A 64 -1.53 7.88 16.81
CA ASN A 64 -0.73 6.94 17.62
C ASN A 64 -1.47 6.60 18.93
N VAL A 65 -1.94 7.62 19.65
CA VAL A 65 -2.68 7.43 20.92
C VAL A 65 -3.95 6.62 20.69
N ALA A 66 -4.67 6.89 19.60
CA ALA A 66 -5.89 6.17 19.26
C ALA A 66 -5.62 4.70 18.88
N LEU A 67 -4.62 4.42 18.05
CA LEU A 67 -4.26 3.06 17.63
C LEU A 67 -3.66 2.23 18.78
N LEU A 68 -3.01 2.86 19.76
CA LEU A 68 -2.58 2.15 20.98
C LEU A 68 -3.77 1.60 21.78
N ARG A 69 -4.92 2.27 21.74
CA ARG A 69 -6.16 1.81 22.40
C ARG A 69 -6.92 0.79 21.57
N ASN A 70 -7.07 1.05 20.28
CA ASN A 70 -7.71 0.13 19.33
C ASN A 70 -6.92 0.05 18.01
N PRO A 71 -6.02 -0.93 17.86
CA PRO A 71 -5.23 -1.14 16.64
C PRO A 71 -6.04 -1.50 15.39
N LYS A 72 -7.34 -1.82 15.55
CA LYS A 72 -8.25 -2.20 14.46
C LYS A 72 -9.21 -1.08 14.09
N ASN A 73 -8.99 0.14 14.60
CA ASN A 73 -9.86 1.27 14.30
C ASN A 73 -9.64 1.75 12.86
N TYR A 74 -10.58 1.40 11.98
CA TYR A 74 -10.56 1.78 10.57
C TYR A 74 -10.50 3.30 10.37
N SER A 75 -11.33 4.07 11.06
CA SER A 75 -11.40 5.54 10.91
C SER A 75 -10.05 6.21 11.21
N VAL A 76 -9.30 5.67 12.16
CA VAL A 76 -7.98 6.19 12.54
C VAL A 76 -6.93 5.84 11.49
N TRP A 77 -6.92 4.60 10.97
CA TRP A 77 -6.03 4.22 9.87
C TRP A 77 -6.30 5.04 8.61
N GLU A 78 -7.56 5.22 8.22
CA GLU A 78 -7.95 6.09 7.09
C GLU A 78 -7.45 7.52 7.27
N HIS A 79 -7.61 8.07 8.47
CA HIS A 79 -7.13 9.41 8.76
C HIS A 79 -5.59 9.49 8.73
N ARG A 80 -4.91 8.48 9.26
CA ARG A 80 -3.44 8.40 9.24
C ARG A 80 -2.89 8.37 7.81
N LYS A 81 -3.51 7.59 6.91
CA LYS A 81 -3.17 7.57 5.47
C LYS A 81 -3.31 8.95 4.84
N TRP A 82 -4.41 9.64 5.14
CA TRP A 82 -4.62 11.00 4.66
C TRP A 82 -3.53 11.98 5.16
N VAL A 83 -3.15 11.90 6.44
CA VAL A 83 -2.11 12.77 7.02
C VAL A 83 -0.77 12.56 6.32
N LEU A 84 -0.34 11.30 6.13
CA LEU A 84 0.93 10.98 5.46
C LEU A 84 0.95 11.45 4.01
N ASN A 85 -0.16 11.29 3.27
CA ASN A 85 -0.27 11.77 1.89
C ASN A 85 -0.20 13.31 1.79
N ALA A 86 -0.56 14.03 2.85
CA ALA A 86 -0.50 15.48 2.91
C ALA A 86 0.87 16.00 3.41
N MET A 87 1.74 15.13 3.92
CA MET A 87 3.03 15.53 4.50
C MET A 87 4.03 15.95 3.42
N PRO A 88 4.72 17.10 3.58
CA PRO A 88 5.86 17.44 2.75
C PRO A 88 6.98 16.39 2.82
N ALA A 89 7.24 15.84 4.01
CA ALA A 89 8.25 14.81 4.23
C ALA A 89 7.79 13.79 5.28
N ALA A 90 7.26 12.66 4.83
CA ALA A 90 6.85 11.57 5.72
C ALA A 90 8.05 10.74 6.22
N HIS A 91 8.02 10.33 7.50
CA HIS A 91 9.07 9.51 8.12
C HIS A 91 8.79 8.01 7.96
N TRP A 92 9.01 7.48 6.76
CA TRP A 92 8.66 6.11 6.40
C TRP A 92 9.29 5.03 7.29
N GLY A 93 10.52 5.24 7.78
CA GLY A 93 11.15 4.31 8.72
C GLY A 93 10.38 4.14 10.03
N ALA A 94 9.76 5.22 10.53
CA ALA A 94 8.92 5.17 11.72
C ALA A 94 7.58 4.46 11.45
N GLU A 95 6.99 4.66 10.27
CA GLU A 95 5.75 3.97 9.86
C GLU A 95 5.96 2.46 9.73
N LEU A 96 7.08 2.03 9.13
CA LEU A 96 7.44 0.62 9.03
C LEU A 96 7.60 -0.01 10.43
N ALA A 97 8.30 0.67 11.35
CA ALA A 97 8.45 0.19 12.73
C ALA A 97 7.11 0.08 13.47
N LEU A 98 6.19 1.01 13.22
CA LEU A 98 4.84 0.97 13.80
C LEU A 98 4.02 -0.21 13.25
N VAL A 99 4.07 -0.45 11.94
CA VAL A 99 3.43 -1.60 11.29
C VAL A 99 3.98 -2.90 11.84
N ASP A 100 5.31 -3.05 11.92
CA ASP A 100 5.96 -4.23 12.48
C ASP A 100 5.53 -4.48 13.92
N MET A 101 5.47 -3.44 14.75
CA MET A 101 4.98 -3.56 16.14
C MET A 101 3.55 -4.11 16.18
N TYR A 102 2.64 -3.63 15.33
CA TYR A 102 1.26 -4.09 15.33
C TYR A 102 1.11 -5.51 14.76
N LEU A 103 1.87 -5.87 13.72
CA LEU A 103 1.88 -7.22 13.18
C LEU A 103 2.54 -8.24 14.12
N GLN A 104 3.54 -7.83 14.91
CA GLN A 104 4.10 -8.68 15.98
C GLN A 104 3.07 -8.98 17.08
N LYS A 105 2.17 -8.03 17.38
CA LYS A 105 1.09 -8.22 18.36
C LYS A 105 -0.08 -9.03 17.80
N ASP A 106 -0.48 -8.74 16.57
CA ASP A 106 -1.53 -9.44 15.83
C ASP A 106 -1.16 -9.56 14.35
N GLY A 107 -0.53 -10.68 14.00
CA GLY A 107 -0.11 -10.96 12.63
C GLY A 107 -1.27 -11.13 11.65
N ARG A 108 -2.52 -11.18 12.12
CA ARG A 108 -3.74 -11.23 11.32
C ARG A 108 -4.47 -9.89 11.29
N ASN A 109 -3.87 -8.81 11.78
CA ASN A 109 -4.48 -7.49 11.73
C ASN A 109 -4.56 -6.99 10.29
N PHE A 110 -5.72 -7.23 9.66
CA PHE A 110 -6.01 -6.84 8.29
C PHE A 110 -5.80 -5.34 8.04
N HIS A 111 -6.15 -4.47 8.99
CA HIS A 111 -5.97 -3.02 8.81
C HIS A 111 -4.51 -2.63 8.70
N THR A 112 -3.64 -3.26 9.49
CA THR A 112 -2.20 -3.01 9.44
C THR A 112 -1.59 -3.55 8.15
N TRP A 113 -2.02 -4.72 7.69
CA TRP A 113 -1.61 -5.27 6.40
C TRP A 113 -2.05 -4.38 5.23
N ASP A 114 -3.32 -3.99 5.19
CA ASP A 114 -3.86 -3.15 4.12
C ASP A 114 -3.18 -1.78 4.07
N TYR A 115 -2.94 -1.19 5.25
CA TYR A 115 -2.13 0.02 5.41
C TYR A 115 -0.73 -0.16 4.80
N GLN A 116 -0.02 -1.23 5.14
CA GLN A 116 1.32 -1.54 4.63
C GLN A 116 1.34 -1.69 3.10
N PHE A 117 0.38 -2.39 2.50
CA PHE A 117 0.26 -2.54 1.05
C PHE A 117 -0.01 -1.21 0.35
N GLU A 118 -0.86 -0.35 0.91
CA GLU A 118 -1.12 0.97 0.33
C GLU A 118 0.16 1.83 0.22
N PHE A 119 1.02 1.86 1.25
CA PHE A 119 2.28 2.62 1.16
C PHE A 119 3.24 2.07 0.13
N VAL A 120 3.39 0.75 0.09
CA VAL A 120 4.29 0.15 -0.88
C VAL A 120 3.78 0.43 -2.29
N ARG A 121 2.47 0.32 -2.53
CA ARG A 121 1.89 0.72 -3.81
C ARG A 121 2.20 2.18 -4.12
N GLN A 122 1.97 3.12 -3.20
CA GLN A 122 2.31 4.53 -3.44
C GLN A 122 3.78 4.74 -3.80
N ALA A 123 4.71 4.05 -3.13
CA ALA A 123 6.14 4.10 -3.45
C ALA A 123 6.41 3.57 -4.87
N LEU A 124 5.82 2.43 -5.23
CA LEU A 124 5.94 1.82 -6.56
C LEU A 124 5.34 2.69 -7.68
N TRP A 125 4.21 3.35 -7.42
CA TRP A 125 3.56 4.27 -8.35
C TRP A 125 4.33 5.59 -8.50
N SER A 126 5.09 5.99 -7.48
CA SER A 126 5.88 7.23 -7.51
C SER A 126 7.24 7.03 -8.18
N ASP A 127 7.93 5.93 -7.87
CA ASP A 127 9.19 5.53 -8.52
C ASP A 127 9.19 4.02 -8.78
N PRO A 128 8.68 3.60 -9.95
CA PRO A 128 8.68 2.19 -10.34
C PRO A 128 10.08 1.63 -10.53
N ASN A 129 11.13 2.45 -10.60
CA ASN A 129 12.51 1.97 -10.76
C ASN A 129 13.21 1.73 -9.42
N ASP A 130 12.60 2.09 -8.29
CA ASP A 130 13.11 1.78 -6.95
C ASP A 130 13.06 0.28 -6.67
N GLN A 131 14.21 -0.37 -6.86
CA GLN A 131 14.40 -1.79 -6.57
C GLN A 131 13.97 -2.16 -5.14
N SER A 132 14.25 -1.31 -4.15
CA SER A 132 14.02 -1.65 -2.75
C SER A 132 12.54 -1.78 -2.43
N ALA A 133 11.71 -0.91 -3.04
CA ALA A 133 10.26 -0.97 -2.93
C ALA A 133 9.70 -2.29 -3.51
N TRP A 134 10.20 -2.75 -4.66
CA TRP A 134 9.77 -4.03 -5.26
C TRP A 134 10.20 -5.26 -4.45
N LEU A 135 11.41 -5.24 -3.89
CA LEU A 135 11.88 -6.33 -3.02
C LEU A 135 10.99 -6.46 -1.79
N TYR A 136 10.62 -5.33 -1.19
CA TYR A 136 9.73 -5.30 -0.05
C TYR A 136 8.29 -5.69 -0.41
N HIS A 137 7.76 -5.19 -1.53
CA HIS A 137 6.45 -5.60 -2.06
C HIS A 137 6.37 -7.12 -2.24
N ARG A 138 7.41 -7.73 -2.83
CA ARG A 138 7.47 -9.18 -3.03
C ARG A 138 7.49 -9.95 -1.72
N TRP A 139 8.20 -9.45 -0.71
CA TRP A 139 8.21 -10.03 0.63
C TRP A 139 6.83 -9.97 1.30
N LEU A 140 6.08 -8.88 1.10
CA LEU A 140 4.71 -8.74 1.60
C LEU A 140 3.75 -9.68 0.88
N VAL A 141 3.76 -9.66 -0.46
CA VAL A 141 2.89 -10.49 -1.30
C VAL A 141 3.07 -11.98 -0.99
N GLY A 142 4.29 -12.43 -0.67
CA GLY A 142 4.55 -13.82 -0.27
C GLY A 142 3.87 -14.28 1.03
N ARG A 143 3.29 -13.35 1.81
CA ARG A 143 2.54 -13.63 3.06
C ARG A 143 1.04 -13.33 2.93
N ALA A 144 0.63 -12.80 1.79
CA ALA A 144 -0.73 -12.39 1.53
C ALA A 144 -1.65 -13.57 1.22
N ASP A 145 -2.95 -13.37 1.43
CA ASP A 145 -3.97 -14.31 0.95
C ASP A 145 -4.20 -14.18 -0.57
N GLU A 146 -4.96 -15.11 -1.14
CA GLU A 146 -5.26 -15.14 -2.58
C GLU A 146 -5.95 -13.85 -3.06
N ALA A 147 -6.86 -13.31 -2.25
CA ALA A 147 -7.61 -12.09 -2.59
C ALA A 147 -6.68 -10.88 -2.71
N THR A 148 -5.77 -10.72 -1.75
CA THR A 148 -4.75 -9.67 -1.75
C THR A 148 -3.78 -9.88 -2.91
N LEU A 149 -3.29 -11.10 -3.15
CA LEU A 149 -2.43 -11.40 -4.29
C LEU A 149 -3.05 -10.99 -5.63
N ARG A 150 -4.34 -11.28 -5.84
CA ARG A 150 -5.07 -10.89 -7.06
C ARG A 150 -5.12 -9.38 -7.21
N ARG A 151 -5.48 -8.65 -6.14
CA ARG A 151 -5.49 -7.19 -6.10
C ARG A 151 -4.11 -6.61 -6.46
N GLU A 152 -3.04 -7.13 -5.88
CA GLU A 152 -1.69 -6.64 -6.16
C GLU A 152 -1.23 -6.96 -7.60
N ILE A 153 -1.70 -8.06 -8.21
CA ILE A 153 -1.48 -8.34 -9.63
C ILE A 153 -2.20 -7.31 -10.51
N GLU A 154 -3.46 -6.99 -10.20
CA GLU A 154 -4.25 -5.98 -10.93
C GLU A 154 -3.58 -4.60 -10.87
N ASP A 155 -3.14 -4.18 -9.68
CA ASP A 155 -2.42 -2.91 -9.46
C ASP A 155 -1.11 -2.87 -10.30
N CYS A 156 -0.34 -3.96 -10.31
CA CYS A 156 0.88 -4.06 -11.13
C CYS A 156 0.59 -4.04 -12.64
N VAL A 157 -0.54 -4.60 -13.09
CA VAL A 157 -0.98 -4.53 -14.50
C VAL A 157 -1.35 -3.11 -14.87
N GLN A 158 -2.01 -2.37 -13.97
CA GLN A 158 -2.33 -0.97 -14.19
C GLN A 158 -1.04 -0.14 -14.27
N LEU A 159 -0.11 -0.32 -13.32
CA LEU A 159 1.17 0.39 -13.33
C LEU A 159 1.99 0.09 -14.60
N ARG A 160 1.95 -1.14 -15.11
CA ARG A 160 2.58 -1.51 -16.39
C ARG A 160 2.04 -0.70 -17.56
N THR A 161 0.76 -0.33 -17.53
CA THR A 161 0.14 0.44 -18.63
C THR A 161 0.75 1.84 -18.71
N GLU A 162 1.07 2.43 -17.56
CA GLU A 162 1.76 3.73 -17.48
C GLU A 162 3.27 3.59 -17.77
N GLU A 163 3.90 2.52 -17.27
CA GLU A 163 5.36 2.36 -17.26
C GLU A 163 5.81 1.02 -17.89
N PRO A 164 5.56 0.81 -19.20
CA PRO A 164 5.71 -0.50 -19.85
C PRO A 164 7.14 -1.00 -19.94
N GLN A 165 8.13 -0.12 -19.84
CA GLN A 165 9.56 -0.46 -19.93
C GLN A 165 10.17 -0.79 -18.56
N CYS A 166 9.42 -0.67 -17.46
CA CYS A 166 9.97 -0.98 -16.15
C CYS A 166 10.04 -2.50 -15.92
N ARG A 167 11.27 -3.03 -15.98
CA ARG A 167 11.55 -4.46 -15.76
C ARG A 167 11.08 -4.98 -14.41
N TRP A 168 11.06 -4.15 -13.37
CA TRP A 168 10.66 -4.58 -12.03
C TRP A 168 9.18 -4.93 -11.94
N ILE A 169 8.33 -4.21 -12.67
CA ILE A 169 6.90 -4.53 -12.80
C ILE A 169 6.74 -5.91 -13.43
N LEU A 170 7.42 -6.15 -14.56
CA LEU A 170 7.35 -7.42 -15.28
C LEU A 170 7.87 -8.60 -14.45
N GLU A 171 9.02 -8.44 -13.78
CA GLU A 171 9.56 -9.48 -12.89
C GLU A 171 8.60 -9.82 -11.75
N SER A 172 7.94 -8.80 -11.18
CA SER A 172 6.98 -8.99 -10.09
C SER A 172 5.69 -9.63 -10.59
N LEU A 173 5.18 -9.24 -11.75
CA LEU A 173 4.04 -9.90 -12.39
C LEU A 173 4.31 -11.38 -12.66
N VAL A 174 5.50 -11.75 -13.14
CA VAL A 174 5.89 -13.16 -13.33
C VAL A 174 5.87 -13.90 -11.98
N ALA A 175 6.46 -13.32 -10.93
CA ALA A 175 6.49 -13.93 -9.61
C ALA A 175 5.08 -14.14 -9.04
N TYR A 176 4.21 -13.13 -9.13
CA TYR A 176 2.88 -13.15 -8.53
C TYR A 176 1.92 -14.05 -9.29
N LYS A 177 1.90 -13.99 -10.63
CA LYS A 177 1.08 -14.88 -11.46
C LYS A 177 1.49 -16.34 -11.30
N ARG A 178 2.80 -16.62 -11.19
CA ARG A 178 3.30 -17.97 -10.89
C ARG A 178 2.80 -18.46 -9.53
N MET A 179 2.90 -17.63 -8.50
CA MET A 179 2.43 -17.98 -7.15
C MET A 179 0.92 -18.23 -7.13
N LEU A 180 0.13 -17.41 -7.82
CA LEU A 180 -1.31 -17.62 -7.93
C LEU A 180 -1.65 -18.94 -8.66
N ALA A 181 -0.95 -19.25 -9.76
CA ALA A 181 -1.14 -20.51 -10.47
C ALA A 181 -0.84 -21.73 -9.58
N GLN A 182 0.22 -21.67 -8.78
CA GLN A 182 0.58 -22.72 -7.81
C GLN A 182 -0.49 -22.89 -6.72
N ASN A 183 -1.02 -21.78 -6.19
CA ASN A 183 -2.09 -21.82 -5.19
C ASN A 183 -3.38 -22.44 -5.75
N LEU A 184 -3.71 -22.12 -7.01
CA LEU A 184 -4.87 -22.68 -7.71
C LEU A 184 -4.73 -24.19 -7.91
N ASP A 185 -3.60 -24.65 -8.44
CA ASP A 185 -3.34 -26.09 -8.66
C ASP A 185 -3.38 -26.87 -7.33
N ALA A 186 -2.82 -26.31 -6.26
CA ALA A 186 -2.85 -26.93 -4.93
C ALA A 186 -4.27 -27.09 -4.37
N ARG A 187 -5.20 -26.20 -4.74
CA ARG A 187 -6.60 -26.25 -4.30
C ARG A 187 -7.42 -27.25 -5.11
N SER A 188 -7.23 -27.33 -6.43
CA SER A 188 -7.99 -28.23 -7.31
C SER A 188 -7.44 -29.66 -7.36
N GLY A 189 -6.16 -29.88 -7.05
CA GLY A 189 -5.48 -31.16 -7.24
C GLY A 189 -5.21 -31.52 -8.70
N ASP A 190 -5.60 -30.64 -9.63
CA ASP A 190 -5.36 -30.71 -11.08
C ASP A 190 -5.12 -29.28 -11.62
N THR A 191 -4.52 -29.18 -12.81
CA THR A 191 -4.27 -27.91 -13.49
C THR A 191 -5.59 -27.27 -13.96
N SER A 192 -5.94 -26.13 -13.37
CA SER A 192 -7.10 -25.36 -13.84
C SER A 192 -6.77 -24.56 -15.10
N ALA A 193 -7.78 -24.29 -15.94
CA ALA A 193 -7.63 -23.42 -17.12
C ALA A 193 -7.12 -22.01 -16.73
N GLU A 194 -7.50 -21.53 -15.55
CA GLU A 194 -7.00 -20.26 -15.02
C GLU A 194 -5.49 -20.33 -14.71
N ALA A 195 -5.04 -21.39 -14.03
CA ALA A 195 -3.63 -21.60 -13.71
C ALA A 195 -2.78 -21.75 -14.98
N GLU A 196 -3.31 -22.43 -16.01
CA GLU A 196 -2.68 -22.50 -17.33
C GLU A 196 -2.58 -21.12 -18.00
N GLY A 197 -3.65 -20.33 -18.00
CA GLY A 197 -3.65 -18.96 -18.52
C GLY A 197 -2.62 -18.07 -17.82
N LEU A 198 -2.46 -18.20 -16.49
CA LEU A 198 -1.45 -17.47 -15.72
C LEU A 198 -0.02 -17.90 -16.12
N ARG A 199 0.21 -19.19 -16.37
CA ARG A 199 1.52 -19.70 -16.84
C ARG A 199 1.85 -19.19 -18.24
N LEU A 200 0.90 -19.17 -19.16
CA LEU A 200 1.08 -18.60 -20.50
C LEU A 200 1.42 -17.11 -20.41
N ALA A 201 0.72 -16.35 -19.56
CA ALA A 201 1.05 -14.95 -19.33
C ALA A 201 2.46 -14.75 -18.74
N CYS A 202 2.95 -15.66 -17.89
CA CYS A 202 4.32 -15.61 -17.39
C CYS A 202 5.35 -15.81 -18.52
N ILE A 203 5.07 -16.72 -19.47
CA ILE A 203 5.94 -16.96 -20.63
C ILE A 203 6.06 -15.68 -21.48
N ASP A 204 4.94 -15.02 -21.76
CA ASP A 204 4.94 -13.80 -22.56
C ASP A 204 5.70 -12.66 -21.86
N LEU A 205 5.47 -12.47 -20.55
CA LEU A 205 6.21 -11.50 -19.74
C LEU A 205 7.72 -11.77 -19.71
N LEU A 206 8.13 -13.05 -19.63
CA LEU A 206 9.55 -13.42 -19.63
C LEU A 206 10.22 -13.14 -20.99
N ARG A 207 9.53 -13.36 -22.11
CA ARG A 207 10.03 -13.01 -23.45
C ARG A 207 10.19 -11.50 -23.62
N GLU A 208 9.27 -10.72 -23.06
CA GLU A 208 9.36 -9.26 -23.06
C GLU A 208 10.53 -8.77 -22.19
N LEU A 209 10.75 -9.39 -21.03
CA LEU A 209 11.90 -9.11 -20.18
C LEU A 209 13.25 -9.36 -20.89
N GLU A 210 13.35 -10.36 -21.76
CA GLU A 210 14.57 -10.57 -22.57
C GLU A 210 14.88 -9.39 -23.50
N ALA A 211 13.85 -8.69 -24.00
CA ALA A 211 14.02 -7.51 -24.85
C ALA A 211 14.36 -6.26 -24.03
N ILE A 212 13.74 -6.10 -22.85
CA ILE A 212 13.90 -4.90 -21.99
C ILE A 212 15.18 -4.95 -21.15
N ASP A 213 15.59 -6.12 -20.67
CA ASP A 213 16.79 -6.31 -19.85
C ASP A 213 17.70 -7.42 -20.44
N PRO A 214 18.34 -7.16 -21.60
CA PRO A 214 19.13 -8.16 -22.31
C PRO A 214 20.34 -8.65 -21.50
N MET A 215 20.83 -7.85 -20.55
CA MET A 215 21.93 -8.25 -19.66
C MET A 215 21.56 -9.44 -18.76
N ARG A 216 20.28 -9.64 -18.48
CA ARG A 216 19.76 -10.76 -17.65
C ARG A 216 19.05 -11.83 -18.48
N ARG A 217 19.17 -11.80 -19.80
CA ARG A 217 18.53 -12.75 -20.72
C ARG A 217 18.67 -14.21 -20.28
N ALA A 218 19.88 -14.66 -19.93
CA ALA A 218 20.12 -16.03 -19.49
C ALA A 218 19.24 -16.44 -18.28
N ARG A 219 19.03 -15.53 -17.32
CA ARG A 219 18.13 -15.76 -16.18
C ARG A 219 16.68 -15.94 -16.62
N TYR A 220 16.22 -15.16 -17.59
CA TYR A 220 14.84 -15.27 -18.10
C TYR A 220 14.64 -16.55 -18.91
N GLU A 221 15.63 -16.95 -19.71
CA GLU A 221 15.64 -18.24 -20.43
C GLU A 221 15.58 -19.43 -19.45
N ASP A 222 16.32 -19.38 -18.36
CA ASP A 222 16.27 -20.41 -17.31
C ASP A 222 14.91 -20.47 -16.60
N LEU A 223 14.26 -19.32 -16.38
CA LEU A 223 12.90 -19.26 -15.85
C LEU A 223 11.88 -19.82 -16.85
N LEU A 224 12.00 -19.50 -18.15
CA LEU A 224 11.12 -20.02 -19.20
C LEU A 224 11.13 -21.55 -19.25
N ARG A 225 12.30 -22.18 -19.07
CA ARG A 225 12.42 -23.65 -19.01
C ARG A 225 11.59 -24.28 -17.89
N GLN A 226 11.25 -23.55 -16.83
CA GLN A 226 10.40 -24.05 -15.74
C GLN A 226 8.92 -24.08 -16.11
N PHE A 227 8.50 -23.36 -17.16
CA PHE A 227 7.13 -23.33 -17.66
C PHE A 227 6.91 -24.25 -18.86
N LEU A 228 7.99 -24.61 -19.57
CA LEU A 228 7.91 -25.48 -20.74
C LEU A 228 8.08 -26.94 -20.33
N PRO A 229 7.38 -27.89 -20.99
CA PRO A 229 7.60 -29.31 -20.77
C PRO A 229 9.07 -29.66 -21.08
N ALA A 230 9.66 -30.55 -20.27
CA ALA A 230 11.03 -31.01 -20.47
C ALA A 230 11.21 -31.51 -21.92
N ARG A 231 12.18 -30.94 -22.64
CA ARG A 231 12.52 -31.42 -23.99
C ARG A 231 12.95 -32.89 -23.87
N ARG A 232 12.19 -33.78 -24.50
CA ARG A 232 12.53 -35.19 -24.70
C ARG A 232 13.72 -35.33 -25.63
#